data_AF-A0A2W4SW88-F1
#
_entry.id   AF-A0A2W4SW88-F1
#
_cell.length_a   1.000
_cell.length_b   1.000
_cell.length_c   1.000
_cell.angle_alpha   90.00
_cell.angle_beta   90.00
_cell.angle_gamma   90.00
#
_symmetry.space_group_name_H-M   'P 1'
#
loop_
_entity.id
_entity.type
_entity.pdbx_description
1 polymer ?
#
loop_
_entity_poly.entity_id
_entity_poly.type
_entity_poly.pdbx_seq_one_letter_code
_entity_poly.pdbx_strand_id
1 'polypeptide(L)'
;MVDINGRAVAQAMVTITRGPKEPGASATTVFTDAEGRFRFPDSYEKPSPVARALGYRQIDAIAKADGSTQRFTLVMRPESNQADVAPASAWLSKANPDDRTAVVMTCVACHQMPAPDVRAYAKLIHEVPGADPAEARRQSWHTITKYMNYLWAWEFARGGDQGLPEASHVYSGGDAEPTAALLARTFQGPLQELTGYSYGAPLIVNERTVIREYEVPRPNAIREAITLADSRMLWTADVSANRIVRIDAATGELRDFEIPSPKIMGPHTLVRARDGAL
;
A
#
# COMPACT_ATOMS: atom_id res chain seq x y z
N MET A 1 8.72 23.36 0.31
CA MET A 1 9.69 22.27 0.17
C MET A 1 10.68 22.65 -0.90
N VAL A 2 11.96 22.48 -0.61
CA VAL A 2 13.05 22.90 -1.49
C VAL A 2 14.13 21.84 -1.56
N ASP A 3 14.90 21.82 -2.63
CA ASP A 3 16.14 21.04 -2.68
C ASP A 3 17.29 21.75 -1.94
N ILE A 4 18.44 21.07 -1.81
CA ILE A 4 19.66 21.62 -1.20
C ILE A 4 20.23 22.86 -1.91
N ASN A 5 19.77 23.17 -3.14
CA ASN A 5 20.14 24.36 -3.89
C ASN A 5 19.07 25.47 -3.80
N GLY A 6 18.04 25.29 -2.96
CA GLY A 6 16.95 26.23 -2.78
C GLY A 6 15.89 26.19 -3.88
N ARG A 7 15.91 25.21 -4.79
CA ARG A 7 14.91 25.08 -5.86
C ARG A 7 13.64 24.41 -5.33
N ALA A 8 12.48 24.87 -5.80
CA ALA A 8 11.21 24.24 -5.48
C ALA A 8 11.16 22.78 -5.98
N VAL A 9 10.56 21.90 -5.19
CA VAL A 9 10.28 20.51 -5.59
C VAL A 9 8.77 20.35 -5.70
N ALA A 10 8.28 20.22 -6.93
CA ALA A 10 6.85 20.09 -7.24
C ALA A 10 6.38 18.63 -7.21
N GLN A 11 5.05 18.43 -7.07
CA GLN A 11 4.40 17.12 -7.12
C GLN A 11 4.97 16.06 -6.14
N ALA A 12 5.56 16.47 -5.03
CA ALA A 12 5.94 15.53 -3.99
C ALA A 12 4.77 15.22 -3.08
N MET A 13 4.71 13.97 -2.61
CA MET A 13 3.81 13.56 -1.54
C MET A 13 4.39 14.04 -0.22
N VAL A 14 3.58 14.68 0.62
CA VAL A 14 3.93 15.03 2.00
C VAL A 14 2.89 14.39 2.92
N THR A 15 3.33 13.49 3.79
CA THR A 15 2.47 12.71 4.68
C THR A 15 2.71 13.08 6.14
N ILE A 16 1.63 13.25 6.90
CA ILE A 16 1.67 13.25 8.37
C ILE A 16 0.92 12.02 8.85
N THR A 17 1.57 11.23 9.71
CA THR A 17 0.97 10.09 10.40
C THR A 17 0.64 10.51 11.82
N ARG A 18 -0.57 10.16 12.28
CA ARG A 18 -1.04 10.37 13.64
C ARG A 18 -0.72 9.19 14.52
N GLY A 19 -0.59 9.42 15.83
CA GLY A 19 -0.52 8.35 16.80
C GLY A 19 -1.81 7.52 16.86
N PRO A 20 -1.78 6.25 17.34
CA PRO A 20 -2.92 5.33 17.29
C PRO A 20 -4.21 5.77 18.00
N LYS A 21 -4.16 6.81 18.83
CA LYS A 21 -5.31 7.33 19.61
C LYS A 21 -5.65 8.77 19.29
N GLU A 22 -4.91 9.40 18.37
CA GLU A 22 -5.23 10.75 17.94
C GLU A 22 -6.48 10.71 17.04
N PRO A 23 -7.42 11.64 17.20
CA PRO A 23 -8.63 11.67 16.37
C PRO A 23 -8.31 12.03 14.92
N GLY A 24 -9.12 11.49 14.01
CA GLY A 24 -9.07 11.72 12.56
C GLY A 24 -8.42 10.58 11.79
N ALA A 25 -8.00 10.86 10.56
CA ALA A 25 -7.30 9.90 9.71
C ALA A 25 -5.92 9.53 10.30
N SER A 26 -5.61 8.23 10.33
CA SER A 26 -4.32 7.67 10.79
C SER A 26 -3.14 8.25 10.01
N ALA A 27 -3.33 8.54 8.72
CA ALA A 27 -2.40 9.34 7.95
C ALA A 27 -3.14 10.28 6.98
N THR A 28 -2.54 11.43 6.72
CA THR A 28 -2.99 12.37 5.69
C THR A 28 -1.83 12.67 4.77
N THR A 29 -2.05 12.61 3.46
CA THR A 29 -1.08 12.99 2.43
C THR A 29 -1.62 14.14 1.59
N VAL A 30 -0.77 15.14 1.38
CA VAL A 30 -1.00 16.28 0.48
C VAL A 30 0.14 16.37 -0.53
N PHE A 31 0.00 17.23 -1.53
CA PHE A 31 0.96 17.34 -2.63
C PHE A 31 1.49 18.76 -2.77
N THR A 32 2.76 18.89 -3.16
CA THR A 32 3.33 20.20 -3.45
C THR A 32 2.90 20.77 -4.79
N ASP A 33 2.66 22.07 -4.83
CA ASP A 33 2.47 22.84 -6.07
C ASP A 33 3.80 23.08 -6.82
N ALA A 34 3.74 23.82 -7.93
CA ALA A 34 4.91 24.15 -8.76
C ALA A 34 6.00 24.92 -7.99
N GLU A 35 5.63 25.68 -6.95
CA GLU A 35 6.54 26.42 -6.09
C GLU A 35 6.98 25.62 -4.84
N GLY A 36 6.63 24.33 -4.76
CA GLY A 36 6.98 23.47 -3.65
C GLY A 36 6.19 23.74 -2.37
N ARG A 37 5.09 24.50 -2.44
CA ARG A 37 4.22 24.80 -1.30
C ARG A 37 3.21 23.66 -1.11
N PHE A 38 2.86 23.40 0.13
CA PHE A 38 1.85 22.41 0.51
C PHE A 38 1.10 22.92 1.74
N ARG A 39 -0.11 22.39 1.97
CA ARG A 39 -0.91 22.71 3.14
C ARG A 39 -1.73 21.51 3.57
N PHE A 40 -1.67 21.19 4.85
CA PHE A 40 -2.58 20.21 5.44
C PHE A 40 -3.92 20.87 5.81
N PRO A 41 -5.05 20.19 5.58
CA PRO A 41 -6.38 20.73 5.88
C PRO A 41 -6.74 20.66 7.36
N ASP A 42 -6.15 19.72 8.10
CA ASP A 42 -6.52 19.41 9.49
C ASP A 42 -5.46 19.92 10.48
N SER A 43 -5.81 19.98 11.77
CA SER A 43 -4.88 20.33 12.86
C SER A 43 -4.22 19.07 13.43
N TYR A 44 -2.93 19.16 13.76
CA TYR A 44 -2.14 18.06 14.30
C TYR A 44 -1.45 18.52 15.58
N GLU A 45 -1.40 17.67 16.61
CA GLU A 45 -0.80 18.03 17.90
C GLU A 45 0.73 18.12 17.79
N LYS A 46 1.37 17.12 17.15
CA LYS A 46 2.82 17.04 16.97
C LYS A 46 3.17 16.61 15.54
N PRO A 47 2.88 17.47 14.54
CA PRO A 47 3.07 17.10 13.14
C PRO A 47 4.54 16.82 12.83
N SER A 48 4.80 15.67 12.22
CA SER A 48 6.12 15.26 11.69
C SER A 48 5.97 14.87 10.22
N PRO A 49 5.94 15.86 9.31
CA PRO A 49 5.75 15.60 7.88
C PRO A 49 6.94 14.87 7.25
N VAL A 50 6.62 13.84 6.47
CA VAL A 50 7.58 13.06 5.66
C VAL A 50 7.22 13.21 4.19
N ALA A 51 8.19 13.64 3.39
CA ALA A 51 8.07 13.83 1.96
C ALA A 51 8.65 12.66 1.15
N ARG A 52 7.97 12.33 0.07
CA ARG A 52 8.42 11.38 -0.96
C ARG A 52 8.30 12.05 -2.33
N ALA A 53 9.41 12.05 -3.07
CA ALA A 53 9.46 12.54 -4.44
C ALA A 53 10.43 11.69 -5.25
N LEU A 54 10.07 11.37 -6.50
CA LEU A 54 10.99 10.65 -7.39
C LEU A 54 12.28 11.46 -7.56
N GLY A 55 13.43 10.78 -7.39
CA GLY A 55 14.74 11.39 -7.57
C GLY A 55 15.23 12.24 -6.39
N TYR A 56 14.54 12.19 -5.24
CA TYR A 56 14.90 12.96 -4.06
C TYR A 56 14.75 12.15 -2.78
N ARG A 57 15.59 12.49 -1.80
CA ARG A 57 15.51 12.05 -0.41
C ARG A 57 15.28 13.23 0.51
N GLN A 58 14.33 13.11 1.43
CA GLN A 58 14.23 14.07 2.53
C GLN A 58 15.43 13.89 3.46
N ILE A 59 16.14 14.99 3.73
CA ILE A 59 17.28 15.01 4.66
C ILE A 59 17.02 15.85 5.90
N ASP A 60 16.04 16.75 5.84
CA ASP A 60 15.68 17.61 6.98
C ASP A 60 14.22 18.07 6.89
N ALA A 61 13.64 18.40 8.04
CA ALA A 61 12.33 19.00 8.20
C ALA A 61 12.40 20.11 9.25
N ILE A 62 12.56 21.35 8.78
CA ILE A 62 12.73 22.50 9.65
C ILE A 62 11.36 23.07 9.98
N ALA A 63 10.99 23.04 11.25
CA ALA A 63 9.76 23.62 11.73
C ALA A 63 9.98 25.03 12.31
N LYS A 64 9.12 25.98 11.96
CA LYS A 64 9.06 27.32 12.56
C LYS A 64 7.64 27.61 13.00
N ALA A 65 7.49 28.08 14.24
CA ALA A 65 6.22 28.59 14.74
C ALA A 65 5.86 29.87 13.97
N ASP A 66 4.59 29.98 13.58
CA ASP A 66 4.03 31.10 12.82
C ASP A 66 2.63 31.41 13.37
N GLY A 67 2.61 32.11 14.52
CA GLY A 67 1.41 32.35 15.30
C GLY A 67 0.81 31.05 15.84
N SER A 68 -0.46 30.78 15.52
CA SER A 68 -1.14 29.52 15.84
C SER A 68 -0.89 28.40 14.84
N THR A 69 -0.09 28.67 13.79
CA THR A 69 0.25 27.70 12.74
C THR A 69 1.72 27.30 12.82
N GLN A 70 2.06 26.17 12.20
CA GLN A 70 3.43 25.72 12.08
C GLN A 70 3.81 25.69 10.60
N ARG A 71 4.91 26.35 10.25
CA ARG A 71 5.46 26.33 8.90
C ARG A 71 6.60 25.33 8.84
N PHE A 72 6.54 24.43 7.87
CA PHE A 72 7.56 23.42 7.62
C PHE A 72 8.32 23.71 6.34
N THR A 73 9.66 23.72 6.44
CA THR A 73 10.55 23.67 5.29
C THR A 73 11.17 22.28 5.24
N LEU A 74 10.66 21.45 4.32
CA LEU A 74 11.26 20.15 4.01
C LEU A 74 12.41 20.35 3.03
N VAL A 75 13.57 19.80 3.37
CA VAL A 75 14.80 19.90 2.58
C VAL A 75 15.07 18.57 1.90
N MET A 76 15.18 18.62 0.57
CA MET A 76 15.33 17.46 -0.29
C MET A 76 16.74 17.42 -0.90
N ARG A 77 17.37 16.26 -0.93
CA ARG A 77 18.63 16.04 -1.65
C ARG A 77 18.36 15.18 -2.88
N PRO A 78 18.88 15.52 -4.07
CA PRO A 78 18.82 14.64 -5.23
C PRO A 78 19.38 13.25 -4.89
N GLU A 79 18.66 12.19 -5.26
CA GLU A 79 19.06 10.80 -5.04
C GLU A 79 18.74 9.99 -6.30
N SER A 80 19.75 9.29 -6.83
CA SER A 80 19.59 8.49 -8.05
C SER A 80 18.76 7.23 -7.80
N ASN A 81 18.88 6.65 -6.61
CA ASN A 81 18.11 5.49 -6.21
C ASN A 81 16.69 5.90 -5.85
N GLN A 82 15.73 5.36 -6.59
CA GLN A 82 14.30 5.63 -6.48
C GLN A 82 13.54 4.44 -5.89
N ALA A 83 14.23 3.40 -5.41
CA ALA A 83 13.62 2.15 -4.95
C ALA A 83 12.55 2.34 -3.86
N ASP A 84 12.75 3.33 -2.97
CA ASP A 84 11.84 3.60 -1.85
C ASP A 84 10.67 4.51 -2.23
N VAL A 85 10.76 5.25 -3.33
CA VAL A 85 9.76 6.26 -3.73
C VAL A 85 8.98 5.88 -4.98
N ALA A 86 9.55 5.03 -5.85
CA ALA A 86 8.89 4.59 -7.06
C ALA A 86 7.71 3.65 -6.76
N PRO A 87 6.63 3.70 -7.58
CA PRO A 87 5.53 2.76 -7.46
C PRO A 87 6.00 1.34 -7.76
N ALA A 88 5.29 0.33 -7.23
CA ALA A 88 5.65 -1.07 -7.45
C ALA A 88 5.72 -1.45 -8.94
N SER A 89 4.82 -0.90 -9.76
CA SER A 89 4.80 -1.08 -11.22
C SER A 89 6.09 -0.61 -11.91
N ALA A 90 6.87 0.29 -11.31
CA ALA A 90 8.13 0.77 -11.87
C ALA A 90 9.16 -0.36 -12.02
N TRP A 91 9.10 -1.37 -11.15
CA TRP A 91 9.99 -2.54 -11.20
C TRP A 91 9.68 -3.47 -12.37
N LEU A 92 8.48 -3.38 -12.95
CA LEU A 92 8.08 -4.14 -14.14
C LEU A 92 8.51 -3.44 -15.44
N SER A 93 9.06 -2.24 -15.38
CA SER A 93 9.49 -1.48 -16.57
C SER A 93 10.59 -2.19 -17.37
N LYS A 94 11.40 -3.02 -16.70
CA LYS A 94 12.50 -3.79 -17.30
C LYS A 94 12.11 -5.22 -17.68
N ALA A 95 10.92 -5.68 -17.29
CA ALA A 95 10.44 -7.01 -17.64
C ALA A 95 10.07 -7.08 -19.13
N ASN A 96 10.19 -8.25 -19.75
CA ASN A 96 9.64 -8.43 -21.09
C ASN A 96 8.10 -8.28 -21.04
N PRO A 97 7.45 -7.84 -22.15
CA PRO A 97 6.02 -7.52 -22.14
C PRO A 97 5.11 -8.68 -21.70
N ASP A 98 5.46 -9.92 -22.05
CA ASP A 98 4.65 -11.11 -21.75
C ASP A 98 4.73 -11.45 -20.26
N ASP A 99 5.93 -11.47 -19.68
CA ASP A 99 6.12 -11.69 -18.25
C ASP A 99 5.49 -10.55 -17.42
N ARG A 100 5.59 -9.30 -17.87
CA ARG A 100 4.89 -8.18 -17.24
C ARG A 100 3.38 -8.42 -17.20
N THR A 101 2.81 -8.83 -18.32
CA THR A 101 1.38 -9.12 -18.43
C THR A 101 0.99 -10.27 -17.52
N ALA A 102 1.77 -11.35 -17.52
CA ALA A 102 1.55 -12.50 -16.67
C ALA A 102 1.63 -12.14 -15.17
N VAL A 103 2.61 -11.34 -14.74
CA VAL A 103 2.70 -10.90 -13.33
C VAL A 103 1.50 -10.06 -12.94
N VAL A 104 1.05 -9.15 -13.82
CA VAL A 104 -0.13 -8.31 -13.57
C VAL A 104 -1.38 -9.17 -13.41
N MET A 105 -1.59 -10.15 -14.29
CA MET A 105 -2.78 -10.99 -14.28
C MET A 105 -2.77 -12.03 -13.14
N THR A 106 -1.60 -12.48 -12.69
CA THR A 106 -1.48 -13.54 -11.67
C THR A 106 -1.35 -13.02 -10.25
N CYS A 107 -0.56 -11.96 -10.01
CA CYS A 107 -0.21 -11.54 -8.64
C CYS A 107 -0.68 -10.13 -8.28
N VAL A 108 -0.75 -9.22 -9.25
CA VAL A 108 -1.14 -7.82 -8.98
C VAL A 108 -2.65 -7.68 -8.70
N ALA A 109 -3.44 -8.72 -8.96
CA ALA A 109 -4.88 -8.76 -8.65
C ALA A 109 -5.19 -8.59 -7.15
N CYS A 110 -4.26 -8.94 -6.26
CA CYS A 110 -4.46 -8.84 -4.81
C CYS A 110 -3.64 -7.72 -4.17
N HIS A 111 -2.35 -7.59 -4.50
CA HIS A 111 -1.50 -6.53 -3.97
C HIS A 111 -0.46 -6.06 -4.99
N GLN A 112 0.02 -4.82 -4.79
CA GLN A 112 1.08 -4.24 -5.61
C GLN A 112 2.35 -5.09 -5.55
N MET A 113 3.06 -5.23 -6.69
CA MET A 113 4.25 -6.09 -6.81
C MET A 113 5.39 -5.39 -7.56
N PRO A 114 6.63 -5.40 -7.04
CA PRO A 114 7.04 -5.87 -5.73
C PRO A 114 6.86 -4.76 -4.68
N ALA A 115 5.94 -4.97 -3.74
CA ALA A 115 5.82 -4.15 -2.53
C ALA A 115 7.13 -4.18 -1.70
N PRO A 116 7.35 -3.24 -0.76
CA PRO A 116 8.57 -3.19 0.05
C PRO A 116 8.95 -4.53 0.69
N ASP A 117 7.99 -5.27 1.26
CA ASP A 117 8.23 -6.58 1.87
C ASP A 117 8.72 -7.63 0.86
N VAL A 118 8.21 -7.58 -0.37
CA VAL A 118 8.64 -8.45 -1.48
C VAL A 118 10.06 -8.14 -1.89
N ARG A 119 10.46 -6.86 -1.88
CA ARG A 119 11.84 -6.44 -2.16
C ARG A 119 12.79 -6.82 -1.01
N ALA A 120 12.35 -6.68 0.24
CA ALA A 120 13.10 -7.14 1.40
C ALA A 120 13.34 -8.65 1.32
N TYR A 121 12.31 -9.42 0.95
CA TYR A 121 12.44 -10.86 0.71
C TYR A 121 13.41 -11.18 -0.43
N ALA A 122 13.31 -10.48 -1.57
CA ALA A 122 14.24 -10.64 -2.69
C ALA A 122 15.70 -10.36 -2.30
N LYS A 123 15.94 -9.34 -1.48
CA LYS A 123 17.26 -9.05 -0.91
C LYS A 123 17.79 -10.21 -0.07
N LEU A 124 16.97 -10.74 0.84
CA LEU A 124 17.37 -11.87 1.69
C LEU A 124 17.77 -13.10 0.86
N ILE A 125 17.05 -13.40 -0.22
CA ILE A 125 17.41 -14.49 -1.13
C ILE A 125 18.75 -14.22 -1.82
N HIS A 126 18.96 -12.99 -2.28
CA HIS A 126 20.17 -12.60 -3.00
C HIS A 126 21.42 -12.68 -2.12
N GLU A 127 21.29 -12.47 -0.81
CA GLU A 127 22.38 -12.46 0.16
C GLU A 127 22.72 -13.86 0.71
N VAL A 128 22.04 -14.93 0.27
CA VAL A 128 22.32 -16.31 0.72
C VAL A 128 23.71 -16.77 0.24
N PRO A 129 24.69 -17.01 1.14
CA PRO A 129 26.04 -17.40 0.75
C PRO A 129 26.09 -18.81 0.16
N GLY A 130 26.82 -18.99 -0.94
CA GLY A 130 27.16 -20.32 -1.48
C GLY A 130 26.02 -21.06 -2.20
N ALA A 131 24.84 -20.43 -2.35
CA ALA A 131 23.75 -20.98 -3.15
C ALA A 131 23.86 -20.54 -4.62
N ASP A 132 23.38 -21.36 -5.55
CA ASP A 132 23.12 -20.90 -6.93
C ASP A 132 22.04 -19.81 -6.87
N PRO A 133 22.34 -18.55 -7.26
CA PRO A 133 21.39 -17.44 -7.14
C PRO A 133 20.11 -17.60 -7.97
N ALA A 134 20.13 -18.43 -9.02
CA ALA A 134 18.95 -18.70 -9.84
C ALA A 134 18.06 -19.74 -9.18
N GLU A 135 18.64 -20.85 -8.73
CA GLU A 135 17.91 -21.94 -8.09
C GLU A 135 17.37 -21.52 -6.71
N ALA A 136 18.17 -20.84 -5.89
CA ALA A 136 17.72 -20.32 -4.59
C ALA A 136 16.52 -19.38 -4.74
N ARG A 137 16.53 -18.56 -5.80
CA ARG A 137 15.43 -17.66 -6.14
C ARG A 137 14.18 -18.40 -6.56
N ARG A 138 14.32 -19.39 -7.44
CA ARG A 138 13.19 -20.24 -7.88
C ARG A 138 12.55 -20.95 -6.67
N GLN A 139 13.35 -21.60 -5.83
CA GLN A 139 12.87 -22.30 -4.62
C GLN A 139 12.19 -21.36 -3.61
N SER A 140 12.75 -20.16 -3.43
CA SER A 140 12.21 -19.15 -2.52
C SER A 140 10.86 -18.61 -3.01
N TRP A 141 10.76 -18.24 -4.30
CA TRP A 141 9.48 -17.82 -4.88
C TRP A 141 8.44 -18.94 -4.90
N HIS A 142 8.86 -20.19 -5.12
CA HIS A 142 7.98 -21.34 -5.03
C HIS A 142 7.41 -21.51 -3.61
N THR A 143 8.24 -21.33 -2.58
CA THR A 143 7.79 -21.38 -1.18
C THR A 143 6.78 -20.27 -0.87
N ILE A 144 7.05 -19.03 -1.28
CA ILE A 144 6.08 -17.93 -1.12
C ILE A 144 4.79 -18.20 -1.90
N THR A 145 4.88 -18.68 -3.13
CA THR A 145 3.70 -18.98 -3.95
C THR A 145 2.83 -20.05 -3.28
N LYS A 146 3.43 -21.11 -2.74
CA LYS A 146 2.69 -22.12 -1.95
C LYS A 146 2.04 -21.51 -0.71
N TYR A 147 2.76 -20.66 0.02
CA TYR A 147 2.20 -19.98 1.18
C TYR A 147 1.05 -19.05 0.81
N MET A 148 1.14 -18.33 -0.31
CA MET A 148 0.05 -17.50 -0.82
C MET A 148 -1.15 -18.33 -1.27
N ASN A 149 -0.94 -19.49 -1.90
CA ASN A 149 -2.02 -20.44 -2.22
C ASN A 149 -2.74 -20.90 -0.94
N TYR A 150 -2.00 -21.20 0.13
CA TYR A 150 -2.56 -21.52 1.44
C TYR A 150 -3.37 -20.34 2.01
N LEU A 151 -2.80 -19.13 2.04
CA LEU A 151 -3.50 -17.95 2.54
C LEU A 151 -4.77 -17.65 1.74
N TRP A 152 -4.72 -17.79 0.42
CA TRP A 152 -5.89 -17.62 -0.44
C TRP A 152 -6.97 -18.64 -0.09
N ALA A 153 -6.62 -19.93 -0.02
CA ALA A 153 -7.59 -20.96 0.35
C ALA A 153 -8.15 -20.70 1.74
N TRP A 154 -7.31 -20.31 2.68
CA TRP A 154 -7.74 -19.98 4.02
C TRP A 154 -8.71 -18.79 4.03
N GLU A 155 -8.35 -17.69 3.38
CA GLU A 155 -9.15 -16.45 3.32
C GLU A 155 -10.52 -16.68 2.67
N PHE A 156 -10.55 -17.44 1.57
CA PHE A 156 -11.77 -17.65 0.77
C PHE A 156 -12.57 -18.91 1.14
N ALA A 157 -12.00 -19.84 1.91
CA ALA A 157 -12.74 -20.96 2.48
C ALA A 157 -13.34 -20.66 3.88
N ARG A 158 -13.10 -19.45 4.44
CA ARG A 158 -13.70 -19.06 5.73
C ARG A 158 -15.22 -19.09 5.64
N GLY A 159 -15.84 -19.96 6.45
CA GLY A 159 -17.30 -20.14 6.51
C GLY A 159 -17.81 -21.51 6.03
N GLY A 160 -16.95 -22.34 5.42
CA GLY A 160 -17.26 -23.75 5.17
C GLY A 160 -17.10 -24.63 6.41
N ASP A 161 -17.80 -25.77 6.47
CA ASP A 161 -17.68 -26.75 7.56
C ASP A 161 -16.34 -27.55 7.51
N GLN A 162 -15.43 -27.20 6.59
CA GLN A 162 -14.14 -27.86 6.41
C GLN A 162 -13.06 -27.13 7.24
N GLY A 163 -12.25 -27.89 7.98
CA GLY A 163 -11.14 -27.34 8.77
C GLY A 163 -10.09 -26.62 7.92
N LEU A 164 -9.08 -26.02 8.57
CA LEU A 164 -7.99 -25.34 7.88
C LEU A 164 -7.32 -26.29 6.87
N PRO A 165 -7.17 -25.90 5.60
CA PRO A 165 -6.54 -26.76 4.60
C PRO A 165 -5.06 -26.94 4.92
N GLU A 166 -4.51 -28.14 4.79
CA GLU A 166 -3.09 -28.38 5.07
C GLU A 166 -2.21 -27.60 4.09
N ALA A 167 -1.34 -26.73 4.61
CA ALA A 167 -0.51 -25.82 3.81
C ALA A 167 0.35 -26.52 2.73
N SER A 168 0.74 -27.79 2.96
CA SER A 168 1.48 -28.62 1.99
C SER A 168 0.63 -29.15 0.83
N HIS A 169 -0.70 -29.14 0.96
CA HIS A 169 -1.66 -29.74 0.01
C HIS A 169 -2.62 -28.71 -0.61
N VAL A 170 -2.40 -27.41 -0.40
CA VAL A 170 -3.25 -26.36 -0.95
C VAL A 170 -2.80 -25.95 -2.35
N TYR A 171 -3.61 -26.32 -3.36
CA TYR A 171 -3.46 -25.89 -4.75
C TYR A 171 -4.54 -24.89 -5.16
N SER A 172 -5.08 -24.11 -4.23
CA SER A 172 -6.21 -23.23 -4.51
C SER A 172 -5.91 -22.14 -5.55
N GLY A 173 -4.62 -21.84 -5.78
CA GLY A 173 -4.12 -21.03 -6.90
C GLY A 173 -3.41 -21.83 -8.01
N GLY A 174 -3.52 -23.16 -8.01
CA GLY A 174 -2.86 -24.07 -8.96
C GLY A 174 -1.46 -24.53 -8.53
N ASP A 175 -0.73 -25.12 -9.48
CA ASP A 175 0.70 -25.47 -9.32
C ASP A 175 1.52 -24.19 -9.11
N ALA A 176 2.38 -24.20 -8.11
CA ALA A 176 3.23 -23.07 -7.76
C ALA A 176 4.39 -22.87 -8.72
N GLU A 177 4.83 -23.92 -9.44
CA GLU A 177 6.05 -23.88 -10.24
C GLU A 177 6.00 -22.86 -11.40
N PRO A 178 4.94 -22.79 -12.22
CA PRO A 178 4.88 -21.81 -13.31
C PRO A 178 4.98 -20.35 -12.81
N THR A 179 4.30 -20.06 -11.69
CA THR A 179 4.32 -18.74 -11.04
C THR A 179 5.69 -18.46 -10.41
N ALA A 180 6.30 -19.44 -9.74
CA ALA A 180 7.63 -19.30 -9.18
C ALA A 180 8.68 -19.02 -10.26
N ALA A 181 8.61 -19.73 -11.38
CA ALA A 181 9.48 -19.51 -12.53
C ALA A 181 9.29 -18.10 -13.12
N LEU A 182 8.04 -17.60 -13.17
CA LEU A 182 7.72 -16.24 -13.62
C LEU A 182 8.31 -15.18 -12.70
N LEU A 183 8.15 -15.34 -11.39
CA LEU A 183 8.70 -14.41 -10.40
C LEU A 183 10.23 -14.44 -10.42
N ALA A 184 10.85 -15.62 -10.53
CA ALA A 184 12.31 -15.76 -10.53
C ALA A 184 12.98 -15.05 -11.73
N ARG A 185 12.36 -15.12 -12.91
CA ARG A 185 12.88 -14.46 -14.12
C ARG A 185 12.51 -12.97 -14.22
N THR A 186 11.36 -12.57 -13.65
CA THR A 186 10.92 -11.16 -13.65
C THR A 186 11.65 -10.33 -12.60
N PHE A 187 11.75 -10.86 -11.37
CA PHE A 187 12.31 -10.15 -10.23
C PHE A 187 13.73 -10.62 -9.94
N GLN A 188 14.69 -9.93 -10.56
CA GLN A 188 16.10 -10.29 -10.48
C GLN A 188 16.89 -9.40 -9.51
N GLY A 189 17.89 -10.01 -8.87
CA GLY A 189 18.74 -9.33 -7.91
C GLY A 189 18.02 -8.96 -6.60
N PRO A 190 18.58 -8.05 -5.81
CA PRO A 190 18.07 -7.75 -4.47
C PRO A 190 16.89 -6.76 -4.47
N LEU A 191 16.52 -6.18 -5.62
CA LEU A 191 15.47 -5.17 -5.76
C LEU A 191 15.64 -3.97 -4.81
N GLN A 192 16.88 -3.54 -4.56
CA GLN A 192 17.17 -2.39 -3.68
C GLN A 192 17.56 -1.13 -4.44
N GLU A 193 17.77 -1.23 -5.75
CA GLU A 193 18.16 -0.11 -6.60
C GLU A 193 17.26 -0.03 -7.82
N LEU A 194 16.64 1.15 -8.00
CA LEU A 194 15.91 1.51 -9.21
C LEU A 194 16.32 2.92 -9.60
N THR A 195 16.80 3.11 -10.81
CA THR A 195 17.29 4.41 -11.29
C THR A 195 16.66 4.75 -12.63
N GLY A 196 16.51 6.05 -12.91
CA GLY A 196 16.02 6.55 -14.19
C GLY A 196 14.52 6.32 -14.45
N TYR A 197 13.76 5.88 -13.45
CA TYR A 197 12.31 5.77 -13.57
C TYR A 197 11.68 7.16 -13.65
N SER A 198 10.72 7.31 -14.56
CA SER A 198 9.79 8.44 -14.63
C SER A 198 8.39 7.90 -14.87
N TYR A 199 7.37 8.63 -14.43
CA TYR A 199 5.98 8.18 -14.58
C TYR A 199 5.54 8.02 -16.04
N GLY A 200 6.15 8.76 -16.98
CA GLY A 200 5.82 8.71 -18.40
C GLY A 200 4.44 9.27 -18.78
N ALA A 201 3.61 9.61 -17.79
CA ALA A 201 2.30 10.24 -17.93
C ALA A 201 2.06 11.24 -16.78
N PRO A 202 1.19 12.24 -16.98
CA PRO A 202 0.77 13.12 -15.90
C PRO A 202 0.14 12.33 -14.75
N LEU A 203 0.44 12.74 -13.51
CA LEU A 203 -0.24 12.21 -12.34
C LEU A 203 -1.62 12.88 -12.19
N ILE A 204 -2.61 12.12 -11.74
CA ILE A 204 -3.95 12.64 -11.44
C ILE A 204 -3.96 13.55 -10.19
N VAL A 205 -2.99 13.34 -9.29
CA VAL A 205 -2.87 14.10 -8.04
C VAL A 205 -2.25 15.48 -8.30
N ASN A 206 -2.74 16.49 -7.58
CA ASN A 206 -2.27 17.87 -7.66
C ASN A 206 -2.30 18.54 -6.27
N GLU A 207 -1.97 19.82 -6.19
CA GLU A 207 -1.88 20.60 -4.95
C GLU A 207 -3.19 20.68 -4.15
N ARG A 208 -4.33 20.36 -4.76
CA ARG A 208 -5.65 20.31 -4.11
C ARG A 208 -6.04 18.90 -3.68
N THR A 209 -5.28 17.87 -4.06
CA THR A 209 -5.54 16.49 -3.67
C THR A 209 -5.16 16.26 -2.21
N VAL A 210 -6.07 15.64 -1.47
CA VAL A 210 -5.81 15.15 -0.12
C VAL A 210 -6.17 13.67 -0.05
N ILE A 211 -5.24 12.85 0.38
CA ILE A 211 -5.47 11.43 0.66
C ILE A 211 -5.56 11.27 2.18
N ARG A 212 -6.59 10.57 2.65
CA ARG A 212 -6.78 10.24 4.06
C ARG A 212 -6.84 8.73 4.21
N GLU A 213 -6.06 8.22 5.13
CA GLU A 213 -5.95 6.79 5.41
C GLU A 213 -6.51 6.52 6.81
N TYR A 214 -7.39 5.51 6.91
CA TYR A 214 -7.99 5.09 8.17
C TYR A 214 -7.63 3.63 8.41
N GLU A 215 -6.98 3.37 9.54
CA GLU A 215 -6.61 2.01 9.92
C GLU A 215 -7.79 1.31 10.62
N VAL A 216 -8.23 0.19 10.06
CA VAL A 216 -9.07 -0.77 10.79
C VAL A 216 -8.14 -1.70 11.56
N PRO A 217 -8.33 -1.92 12.88
CA PRO A 217 -7.47 -2.79 13.67
C PRO A 217 -7.48 -4.24 13.18
N ARG A 218 -6.32 -4.91 13.23
CA ARG A 218 -6.18 -6.33 12.91
C ARG A 218 -6.74 -7.22 14.04
N PRO A 219 -7.20 -8.45 13.74
CA PRO A 219 -7.29 -9.05 12.40
C PRO A 219 -8.41 -8.41 11.57
N ASN A 220 -8.11 -8.12 10.31
CA ASN A 220 -9.08 -7.66 9.32
C ASN A 220 -8.62 -8.05 7.91
N ALA A 221 -9.57 -8.05 6.98
CA ALA A 221 -9.34 -8.09 5.55
C ALA A 221 -10.43 -7.21 4.91
N ILE A 222 -10.10 -5.94 4.71
CA ILE A 222 -11.04 -4.98 4.13
C ILE A 222 -11.16 -5.25 2.64
N ARG A 223 -12.33 -5.71 2.20
CA ARG A 223 -12.56 -6.04 0.78
C ARG A 223 -13.08 -4.86 -0.01
N GLU A 224 -13.94 -4.06 0.60
CA GLU A 224 -14.53 -2.90 -0.04
C GLU A 224 -14.69 -1.76 0.96
N ALA A 225 -14.60 -0.54 0.45
CA ALA A 225 -14.92 0.67 1.16
C ALA A 225 -15.73 1.59 0.24
N ILE A 226 -16.87 2.09 0.73
CA ILE A 226 -17.72 3.04 0.00
C ILE A 226 -18.03 4.27 0.87
N THR A 227 -18.33 5.37 0.20
CA THR A 227 -19.05 6.50 0.80
C THR A 227 -20.53 6.38 0.44
N LEU A 228 -21.41 6.78 1.35
CA LEU A 228 -22.82 6.98 1.03
C LEU A 228 -23.07 8.45 0.64
N ALA A 229 -24.31 8.93 0.74
CA ALA A 229 -24.64 10.33 0.41
C ALA A 229 -23.85 11.34 1.25
N ASP A 230 -23.59 11.00 2.52
CA ASP A 230 -22.72 11.76 3.39
C ASP A 230 -21.28 11.25 3.24
N SER A 231 -20.43 12.06 2.61
CA SER A 231 -18.99 11.76 2.45
C SER A 231 -18.24 11.67 3.79
N ARG A 232 -18.87 12.07 4.90
CA ARG A 232 -18.30 11.94 6.24
C ARG A 232 -18.34 10.50 6.76
N MET A 233 -19.20 9.65 6.23
CA MET A 233 -19.35 8.27 6.69
C MET A 233 -18.80 7.30 5.65
N LEU A 234 -17.68 6.66 5.99
CA LEU A 234 -17.13 5.56 5.21
C LEU A 234 -17.69 4.25 5.75
N TRP A 235 -18.04 3.34 4.86
CA TRP A 235 -18.50 2.00 5.20
C TRP A 235 -17.58 1.00 4.55
N THR A 236 -17.08 0.05 5.34
CA THR A 236 -16.16 -0.96 4.87
C THR A 236 -16.66 -2.36 5.22
N ALA A 237 -16.37 -3.32 4.35
CA ALA A 237 -16.69 -4.72 4.58
C ALA A 237 -15.42 -5.49 4.96
N ASP A 238 -15.42 -6.05 6.17
CA ASP A 238 -14.34 -6.90 6.67
C ASP A 238 -14.74 -8.37 6.49
N VAL A 239 -14.25 -8.97 5.40
CA VAL A 239 -14.59 -10.36 5.06
C VAL A 239 -14.08 -11.34 6.11
N SER A 240 -12.95 -11.02 6.76
CA SER A 240 -12.30 -11.92 7.71
C SER A 240 -12.96 -11.93 9.08
N ALA A 241 -13.36 -10.76 9.58
CA ALA A 241 -14.00 -10.61 10.88
C ALA A 241 -15.53 -10.68 10.81
N ASN A 242 -16.10 -10.95 9.62
CA ASN A 242 -17.53 -11.09 9.39
C ASN A 242 -18.36 -9.90 9.92
N ARG A 243 -17.91 -8.69 9.59
CA ARG A 243 -18.53 -7.44 10.06
C ARG A 243 -18.51 -6.36 8.99
N ILE A 244 -19.39 -5.37 9.15
CA ILE A 244 -19.29 -4.08 8.48
C ILE A 244 -18.72 -3.08 9.48
N VAL A 245 -17.79 -2.22 9.04
CA VAL A 245 -17.22 -1.17 9.87
C VAL A 245 -17.62 0.18 9.29
N ARG A 246 -18.22 1.03 10.12
CA ARG A 246 -18.46 2.43 9.78
C ARG A 246 -17.34 3.28 10.37
N ILE A 247 -16.81 4.20 9.58
CA ILE A 247 -15.75 5.14 9.98
C ILE A 247 -16.28 6.56 9.82
N ASP A 248 -16.26 7.35 10.90
CA ASP A 248 -16.46 8.80 10.80
C ASP A 248 -15.16 9.44 10.30
N ALA A 249 -15.17 9.99 9.10
CA ALA A 249 -13.99 10.52 8.44
C ALA A 249 -13.40 11.75 9.19
N ALA A 250 -14.19 12.47 9.98
CA ALA A 250 -13.70 13.63 10.72
C ALA A 250 -13.00 13.21 12.02
N THR A 251 -13.56 12.24 12.75
CA THR A 251 -13.05 11.83 14.07
C THR A 251 -12.19 10.59 14.03
N GLY A 252 -12.21 9.81 12.94
CA GLY A 252 -11.59 8.49 12.85
C GLY A 252 -12.30 7.41 13.68
N GLU A 253 -13.44 7.73 14.29
CA GLU A 253 -14.18 6.79 15.14
C GLU A 253 -14.72 5.62 14.32
N LEU A 254 -14.44 4.41 14.79
CA LEU A 254 -14.90 3.16 14.21
C LEU A 254 -16.12 2.64 14.97
N ARG A 255 -17.11 2.17 14.23
CA ARG A 255 -18.24 1.41 14.77
C ARG A 255 -18.43 0.12 13.98
N ASP A 256 -18.38 -0.99 14.69
CA ASP A 256 -18.58 -2.31 14.13
C ASP A 256 -20.07 -2.68 14.11
N PHE A 257 -20.45 -3.39 13.04
CA PHE A 257 -21.76 -3.99 12.85
C PHE A 257 -21.54 -5.47 12.50
N GLU A 258 -21.84 -6.34 13.46
CA GLU A 258 -21.75 -7.78 13.25
C GLU A 258 -22.79 -8.25 12.24
N ILE A 259 -22.39 -9.17 11.36
CA ILE A 259 -23.34 -9.84 10.47
C ILE A 259 -24.16 -10.83 11.32
N PRO A 260 -25.51 -10.76 11.30
CA PRO A 260 -26.37 -11.58 12.15
C PRO A 260 -26.49 -13.02 11.63
N SER A 261 -25.37 -13.75 11.65
CA SER A 261 -25.26 -15.14 11.20
C SER A 261 -24.35 -15.92 12.14
N PRO A 262 -24.71 -17.17 12.49
CA PRO A 262 -23.83 -18.04 13.27
C PRO A 262 -22.63 -18.59 12.46
N LYS A 263 -22.66 -18.45 11.13
CA LYS A 263 -21.57 -18.80 10.23
C LYS A 263 -20.90 -17.54 9.68
N ILE A 264 -19.62 -17.64 9.33
CA ILE A 264 -18.91 -16.58 8.59
C ILE A 264 -19.53 -16.46 7.20
N MET A 265 -20.12 -15.30 6.91
CA MET A 265 -20.71 -15.00 5.60
C MET A 265 -19.72 -14.30 4.67
N GLY A 266 -18.74 -13.58 5.24
CA GLY A 266 -17.73 -12.86 4.48
C GLY A 266 -18.33 -11.73 3.66
N PRO A 267 -18.83 -10.65 4.29
CA PRO A 267 -19.46 -9.55 3.56
C PRO A 267 -18.47 -8.98 2.54
N HIS A 268 -18.84 -9.03 1.26
CA HIS A 268 -17.91 -8.78 0.17
C HIS A 268 -18.18 -7.47 -0.54
N THR A 269 -19.43 -7.27 -0.99
CA THR A 269 -19.84 -6.10 -1.76
C THR A 269 -20.90 -5.30 -1.03
N LEU A 270 -20.66 -4.00 -0.91
CA LEU A 270 -21.50 -2.97 -0.33
C LEU A 270 -22.15 -2.17 -1.45
N VAL A 271 -23.48 -2.18 -1.48
CA VAL A 271 -24.24 -1.41 -2.46
C VAL A 271 -25.18 -0.48 -1.73
N ARG A 272 -25.11 0.81 -2.08
CA ARG A 272 -26.07 1.78 -1.59
C ARG A 272 -27.44 1.55 -2.23
N ALA A 273 -28.47 1.37 -1.41
CA ALA A 273 -29.85 1.31 -1.85
C ALA A 273 -30.38 2.71 -2.24
N ARG A 274 -31.47 2.75 -3.02
CA ARG A 274 -32.07 4.01 -3.52
C ARG A 274 -32.56 4.94 -2.41
N ASP A 275 -33.02 4.36 -1.30
CA ASP A 275 -33.45 5.07 -0.09
C ASP A 275 -32.27 5.55 0.79
N GLY A 276 -31.03 5.24 0.38
CA GLY A 276 -29.83 5.60 1.11
C GLY A 276 -29.41 4.60 2.18
N ALA A 277 -30.13 3.48 2.34
CA ALA A 277 -29.70 2.39 3.19
C ALA A 277 -28.47 1.66 2.62
N LEU A 278 -27.78 0.93 3.51
CA LEU A 278 -26.76 -0.05 3.20
C LEU A 278 -27.30 -1.45 3.46
#